data_AF-A0A950L237-F1
#
_entry.id   AF-A0A950L237-F1
#
_cell.length_a   1.000
_cell.length_b   1.000
_cell.length_c   1.000
_cell.angle_alpha   90.00
_cell.angle_beta   90.00
_cell.angle_gamma   90.00
#
_symmetry.space_group_name_H-M   'P 1'
#
loop_
_entity.id
_entity.type
_entity.pdbx_description
1 polymer ?
#
loop_
_entity_poly.entity_id
_entity_poly.type
_entity_poly.pdbx_seq_one_letter_code
_entity_poly.pdbx_strand_id
1 'polypeptide(L)' 'MDWKLILEFLVIVGALAMGARMGGVGLGLWGAVGLLVLVVGFDIAPANIPGEV' A
#
# COMPACT_ATOMS: atom_id res chain seq x y z
N MET A 1 -15.98 -3.56 -14.66
CA MET A 1 -14.73 -3.70 -13.89
C MET A 1 -14.13 -2.34 -13.79
N ASP A 2 -13.98 -1.81 -12.58
CA ASP A 2 -13.35 -0.52 -12.38
C ASP A 2 -11.84 -0.69 -12.55
N TRP A 3 -11.28 -0.10 -13.61
CA TRP A 3 -9.86 -0.25 -13.94
C TRP A 3 -8.97 0.37 -12.87
N LYS A 4 -9.47 1.38 -12.17
CA LYS A 4 -8.75 2.06 -11.09
C LYS A 4 -8.52 1.12 -9.91
N LEU A 5 -9.58 0.40 -9.51
CA LEU A 5 -9.53 -0.63 -8.46
C LEU A 5 -8.49 -1.72 -8.76
N ILE A 6 -8.40 -2.16 -10.02
CA ILE A 6 -7.42 -3.17 -10.43
C ILE A 6 -5.99 -2.67 -10.22
N LEU A 7 -5.70 -1.42 -10.59
CA LEU A 7 -4.37 -0.83 -10.42
C LEU A 7 -4.02 -0.62 -8.95
N GLU A 8 -4.96 -0.12 -8.14
CA GLU A 8 -4.78 0.05 -6.69
C GLU A 8 -4.46 -1.29 -6.02
N PHE A 9 -5.19 -2.34 -6.40
CA PHE A 9 -4.95 -3.70 -5.89
C PHE A 9 -3.57 -4.23 -6.31
N LEU A 10 -3.15 -3.99 -7.55
CA LEU A 10 -1.81 -4.37 -8.03
C LEU A 10 -0.71 -3.64 -7.26
N VAL A 11 -0.89 -2.37 -6.91
CA VAL A 11 0.06 -1.61 -6.09
C VAL A 11 0.20 -2.26 -4.71
N ILE A 12 -0.92 -2.58 -4.04
CA ILE A 12 -0.91 -3.21 -2.72
C ILE A 12 -0.22 -4.57 -2.76
N VAL A 13 -0.66 -5.45 -3.66
CA VAL A 13 -0.11 -6.81 -3.77
C VAL A 13 1.37 -6.77 -4.17
N GLY A 14 1.75 -5.88 -5.08
CA GLY A 14 3.14 -5.68 -5.50
C GLY A 14 4.03 -5.20 -4.35
N ALA A 15 3.56 -4.24 -3.56
CA ALA A 15 4.28 -3.74 -2.40
C ALA A 15 4.48 -4.83 -1.33
N LEU A 16 3.41 -5.57 -1.01
CA LEU A 16 3.48 -6.68 -0.05
C LEU A 16 4.38 -7.81 -0.54
N ALA A 17 4.34 -8.14 -1.83
CA ALA A 17 5.19 -9.18 -2.41
C ALA A 17 6.68 -8.81 -2.34
N MET A 18 7.04 -7.54 -2.56
CA MET A 18 8.42 -7.06 -2.37
C MET A 18 8.83 -7.06 -0.90
N GLY A 19 7.96 -6.57 -0.01
CA GLY A 19 8.21 -6.55 1.42
C GLY A 19 8.43 -7.94 2.01
N ALA A 20 7.58 -8.91 1.64
CA ALA A 20 7.66 -10.29 2.11
C ALA A 20 8.99 -10.97 1.76
N ARG A 21 9.63 -10.57 0.65
CA ARG A 21 10.94 -11.11 0.22
C ARG A 21 12.13 -10.51 0.97
N MET A 22 11.96 -9.37 1.64
CA MET A 22 13.03 -8.67 2.37
C MET A 22 12.99 -8.89 3.89
N GLY A 23 12.11 -9.77 4.38
CA GLY A 23 11.94 -10.05 5.81
C GLY A 23 11.02 -9.06 6.54
N GLY A 24 10.91 -9.20 7.87
CA GLY A 24 9.89 -8.52 8.68
C GLY A 24 9.93 -6.98 8.62
N VAL A 25 11.12 -6.37 8.65
CA VAL A 25 11.28 -4.90 8.54
C VAL A 25 10.95 -4.41 7.12
N GLY A 26 11.25 -5.22 6.10
CA GLY A 26 10.94 -4.91 4.71
C GLY A 26 9.43 -4.81 4.46
N LEU A 27 8.62 -5.64 5.12
CA LEU A 27 7.15 -5.56 5.03
C LEU A 27 6.60 -4.20 5.49
N GLY A 28 7.13 -3.65 6.59
CA GLY A 28 6.71 -2.34 7.09
C GLY A 28 7.06 -1.21 6.13
N LEU A 29 8.30 -1.18 5.63
CA LEU A 29 8.77 -0.16 4.69
C LEU A 29 8.03 -0.23 3.35
N TRP A 30 7.89 -1.42 2.76
CA TRP A 30 7.18 -1.57 1.50
C TRP A 30 5.68 -1.32 1.64
N GLY A 31 5.07 -1.64 2.79
CA GLY A 31 3.70 -1.24 3.09
C GLY A 31 3.54 0.29 3.07
N ALA A 32 4.48 1.03 3.68
CA ALA A 32 4.48 2.49 3.65
C ALA A 32 4.70 3.06 2.23
N VAL A 33 5.58 2.46 1.44
CA VAL A 33 5.78 2.83 0.02
C VAL A 33 4.51 2.61 -0.79
N GLY A 34 3.85 1.45 -0.63
CA GLY A 34 2.58 1.16 -1.29
C GLY A 34 1.48 2.17 -0.92
N LEU A 35 1.35 2.48 0.38
CA LEU A 35 0.44 3.52 0.85
C LEU A 35 0.73 4.89 0.23
N LEU A 36 2.01 5.28 0.14
CA LEU A 36 2.42 6.55 -0.45
C LEU A 36 2.04 6.63 -1.94
N VAL A 37 2.19 5.53 -2.69
CA VAL A 37 1.76 5.45 -4.09
C VAL A 37 0.23 5.59 -4.22
N LEU A 38 -0.53 4.96 -3.33
CA LEU A 38 -1.99 5.06 -3.34
C LEU A 38 -2.49 6.48 -3.01
N VAL A 39 -1.90 7.13 -2.01
CA VAL A 39 -2.31 8.48 -1.60
C VAL A 39 -1.91 9.51 -2.66
N VAL A 40 -0.65 9.53 -3.09
CA VAL A 40 -0.14 10.55 -4.01
C VAL A 40 -0.53 10.27 -5.46
N GLY A 41 -0.56 9.00 -5.87
CA GLY A 41 -0.81 8.59 -7.25
C GLY A 41 -2.27 8.36 -7.60
N PHE A 42 -3.09 7.91 -6.63
CA PHE A 42 -4.50 7.58 -6.86
C PHE A 42 -5.48 8.51 -6.13
N ASP A 43 -4.96 9.50 -5.39
CA ASP A 43 -5.71 10.47 -4.58
C ASP A 43 -6.66 9.80 -3.58
N ILE A 44 -6.18 8.70 -2.98
CA ILE A 44 -6.91 7.97 -1.96
C ILE A 44 -6.61 8.60 -0.60
N ALA A 45 -7.65 8.88 0.18
CA ALA A 45 -7.47 9.36 1.53
C ALA A 45 -6.65 8.35 2.36
N PRO A 46 -5.63 8.79 3.10
CA PRO A 46 -4.85 7.90 3.96
C PRO A 46 -5.76 7.26 5.01
N ALA A 47 -5.47 6.02 5.35
CA ALA A 47 -6.17 5.33 6.44
C ALA A 47 -5.83 5.95 7.79
N ASN A 48 -6.78 5.88 8.72
CA ASN A 48 -6.58 6.33 10.10
C ASN A 48 -5.44 5.56 10.77
N ILE A 49 -4.70 6.23 11.65
CA ILE A 49 -3.65 5.58 12.43
C ILE A 49 -4.32 4.63 13.43
N PRO A 50 -3.85 3.37 13.54
CA PRO A 50 -4.39 2.44 14.53
C PRO A 50 -4.29 3.02 15.95
N GLY A 51 -5.42 3.13 16.64
CA GLY A 51 -5.52 3.67 18.00
C GLY A 51 -6.09 5.09 18.10
N GLU A 52 -6.31 5.75 16.97
CA GLU A 52 -7.12 6.97 16.92
C GLU A 52 -8.60 6.56 16.92
N VAL A 53 -9.26 6.73 18.08
CA VAL A 53 -10.72 6.59 18.25
C VAL A 53 -11.44 7.92 18.15
#